data_AF-A0A1V5HK98-F1
#
_entry.id   AF-A0A1V5HK98-F1
#
_cell.length_a   1.000
_cell.length_b   1.000
_cell.length_c   1.000
_cell.angle_alpha   90.00
_cell.angle_beta   90.00
_cell.angle_gamma   90.00
#
_symmetry.space_group_name_H-M   'P 1'
#
loop_
_entity.id
_entity.type
_entity.pdbx_description
1 polymer ?
#
loop_
_entity_poly.entity_id
_entity_poly.type
_entity_poly.pdbx_seq_one_letter_code
_entity_poly.pdbx_strand_id
1 'polypeptide(L)'
;MSSVPITLADAKKLLAAQTFRDVIEAIKGYPLENVLTEPLRQASETYSGGSVNLFRAKMAMDAFFMTRILSAGEKLPGSEGKGIRSIFGTRADLINLYWIYRGRRFFAMTPEEALAITLPVRYTLNFETLRSFAFAPDIPAMLRLIQECPYGAAFTTALGESTLEVSEIILEHNLYRILWRAATKIFASGTSGVHVVLAYLILRELEVKDLFTIIEDIRYDYDKKRAREFLIHPGANAFTAGDRGMSWQ
;
A
#
# COMPACT_ATOMS: atom_id res chain seq x y z
N MET A 1 33.79 0.02 0.91
CA MET A 1 32.98 -1.16 0.51
C MET A 1 31.92 -0.69 -0.46
N SER A 2 31.93 -1.17 -1.71
CA SER A 2 30.91 -0.82 -2.70
C SER A 2 29.54 -1.32 -2.23
N SER A 3 28.55 -0.44 -2.15
CA SER A 3 27.18 -0.81 -1.77
C SER A 3 26.61 -1.80 -2.79
N VAL A 4 26.32 -3.04 -2.38
CA VAL A 4 25.65 -4.03 -3.22
C VAL A 4 24.24 -3.50 -3.57
N PRO A 5 23.90 -3.34 -4.87
CA PRO A 5 22.55 -2.94 -5.27
C PRO A 5 21.47 -3.88 -4.72
N ILE A 6 20.36 -3.32 -4.27
CA ILE A 6 19.20 -4.05 -3.68
C ILE A 6 18.56 -5.01 -4.69
N THR A 7 18.76 -4.79 -5.99
CA THR A 7 18.17 -5.53 -7.12
C THR A 7 18.96 -6.78 -7.55
N LEU A 8 20.02 -7.17 -6.84
CA LEU A 8 20.96 -8.21 -7.30
C LEU A 8 20.84 -9.55 -6.59
N ALA A 9 19.79 -9.82 -5.80
CA ALA A 9 19.57 -11.18 -5.31
C ALA A 9 19.52 -12.13 -6.52
N ASP A 10 20.25 -13.24 -6.45
CA ASP A 10 20.39 -14.15 -7.59
C ASP A 10 19.04 -14.78 -7.94
N ALA A 11 18.41 -14.25 -8.98
CA ALA A 11 17.08 -14.66 -9.42
C ALA A 11 17.02 -16.15 -9.75
N LYS A 12 18.11 -16.74 -10.27
CA LYS A 12 18.15 -18.17 -10.58
C LYS A 12 18.15 -19.00 -9.30
N LYS A 13 18.93 -18.59 -8.28
CA LYS A 13 18.91 -19.26 -6.97
C LYS A 13 17.55 -19.14 -6.30
N LEU A 14 16.94 -17.96 -6.35
CA LEU A 14 15.60 -17.74 -5.77
C LEU A 14 14.51 -18.56 -6.46
N LEU A 15 14.55 -18.67 -7.79
CA LEU A 15 13.61 -19.51 -8.55
C LEU A 15 13.85 -21.01 -8.34
N ALA A 16 15.09 -21.41 -8.06
CA ALA A 16 15.44 -22.81 -7.76
C ALA A 16 15.15 -23.21 -6.31
N ALA A 17 15.03 -22.25 -5.39
CA ALA A 17 14.80 -22.50 -3.97
C ALA A 17 13.52 -23.30 -3.73
N GLN A 18 13.62 -24.39 -2.96
CA GLN A 18 12.48 -25.26 -2.63
C GLN A 18 12.01 -25.07 -1.19
N THR A 19 12.85 -24.48 -0.34
CA THR A 19 12.57 -24.23 1.08
C THR A 19 12.89 -22.79 1.46
N PHE A 20 12.33 -22.32 2.58
CA PHE A 20 12.70 -21.01 3.13
C PHE A 20 14.17 -20.90 3.51
N ARG A 21 14.82 -22.02 3.88
CA ARG A 21 16.26 -22.06 4.10
C ARG A 21 17.03 -21.75 2.80
N ASP A 22 16.60 -22.33 1.68
CA ASP A 22 17.23 -22.06 0.38
C ASP A 22 17.06 -20.59 -0.02
N VAL A 23 15.90 -20.00 0.28
CA VAL A 23 15.66 -18.57 0.06
C VAL A 23 16.61 -17.72 0.91
N ILE A 24 16.78 -18.03 2.20
CA ILE A 24 17.70 -17.32 3.10
C ILE A 24 19.15 -17.43 2.59
N GLU A 25 19.58 -18.63 2.18
CA GLU A 25 20.92 -18.81 1.61
C GLU A 25 21.09 -18.07 0.26
N ALA A 26 20.04 -17.99 -0.56
CA ALA A 26 20.07 -17.27 -1.82
C ALA A 26 20.18 -15.74 -1.64
N ILE A 27 19.65 -15.20 -0.55
CA ILE A 27 19.73 -13.76 -0.20
C ILE A 27 20.86 -13.43 0.78
N LYS A 28 21.71 -14.39 1.12
CA LYS A 28 22.84 -14.19 2.02
C LYS A 28 23.81 -13.13 1.49
N GLY A 29 24.21 -12.20 2.35
CA GLY A 29 25.04 -11.04 2.01
C GLY A 29 24.29 -9.88 1.36
N TYR A 30 22.99 -10.03 1.07
CA TYR A 30 22.15 -8.94 0.57
C TYR A 30 21.43 -8.24 1.72
N PRO A 31 21.06 -6.95 1.57
CA PRO A 31 20.30 -6.23 2.59
C PRO A 31 19.00 -6.91 3.04
N LEU A 32 18.42 -7.76 2.18
CA LEU A 32 17.21 -8.53 2.47
C LEU A 32 17.42 -9.65 3.51
N GLU A 33 18.64 -10.17 3.68
CA GLU A 33 18.95 -11.21 4.66
C GLU A 33 18.50 -10.80 6.06
N ASN A 34 18.92 -9.62 6.51
CA ASN A 34 18.60 -9.10 7.85
C ASN A 34 17.10 -8.85 8.06
N VAL A 35 16.37 -8.63 6.98
CA VAL A 35 14.93 -8.32 7.00
C VAL A 35 14.09 -9.59 6.99
N LEU A 36 14.52 -10.61 6.25
CA LEU A 36 13.72 -11.78 5.94
C LEU A 36 14.08 -13.03 6.73
N THR A 37 15.28 -13.12 7.32
CA THR A 37 15.75 -14.34 8.00
C THR A 37 14.79 -14.81 9.10
N GLU A 38 14.52 -13.97 10.10
CA GLU A 38 13.60 -14.36 11.19
C GLU A 38 12.16 -14.54 10.73
N PRO A 39 11.56 -13.65 9.92
CA PRO A 39 10.20 -13.88 9.41
C PRO A 39 10.03 -15.17 8.62
N LEU A 40 11.02 -15.54 7.78
CA LEU A 40 10.99 -16.79 7.01
C LEU A 40 11.24 -18.02 7.90
N ARG A 41 12.07 -17.90 8.94
CA ARG A 41 12.25 -18.97 9.93
C ARG A 41 10.96 -19.25 10.69
N GLN A 42 10.29 -18.21 11.19
CA GLN A 42 8.97 -18.33 11.85
C GLN A 42 7.91 -18.92 10.91
N ALA A 43 7.92 -18.52 9.63
CA ALA A 43 7.02 -19.07 8.63
C ALA A 43 7.24 -20.58 8.38
N SER A 44 8.48 -21.06 8.52
CA SER A 44 8.81 -22.49 8.41
C SER A 44 8.30 -23.32 9.60
N GLU A 45 8.23 -22.71 10.79
CA GLU A 45 7.80 -23.36 12.03
C GLU A 45 6.27 -23.39 12.17
N THR A 46 5.56 -22.41 11.60
CA THR A 46 4.09 -22.26 11.69
C THR A 46 3.35 -23.07 10.61
N TYR A 47 3.95 -24.15 10.12
CA TYR A 47 3.40 -25.03 9.07
C TYR A 47 2.32 -25.96 9.66
N SER A 48 1.28 -25.40 10.27
CA SER A 48 0.19 -26.15 10.90
C SER A 48 -1.11 -25.87 10.13
N GLY A 49 -1.63 -26.88 9.43
CA GLY A 49 -2.91 -26.79 8.70
C GLY A 49 -2.82 -26.55 7.18
N GLY A 50 -1.64 -26.68 6.58
CA GLY A 50 -1.47 -26.70 5.12
C GLY A 50 -1.22 -25.36 4.43
N SER A 51 -1.16 -24.25 5.16
CA SER A 51 -0.83 -22.92 4.59
C SER A 51 0.33 -22.25 5.32
N VAL A 52 1.37 -21.84 4.58
CA VAL A 52 2.45 -21.01 5.14
C VAL A 52 1.93 -19.61 5.42
N ASN A 53 2.13 -19.13 6.64
CA ASN A 53 1.90 -17.73 6.97
C ASN A 53 3.13 -16.86 6.61
N LEU A 54 3.11 -16.26 5.40
CA LEU A 54 4.13 -15.31 4.94
C LEU A 54 3.84 -13.86 5.33
N PHE A 55 2.84 -13.59 6.17
CA PHE A 55 2.42 -12.24 6.50
C PHE A 55 3.59 -11.41 7.04
N ARG A 56 4.28 -11.89 8.07
CA ARG A 56 5.42 -11.19 8.69
C ARG A 56 6.58 -10.92 7.71
N ALA A 57 6.82 -11.84 6.78
CA ALA A 57 7.88 -11.66 5.77
C ALA A 57 7.50 -10.53 4.79
N LYS A 58 6.26 -10.50 4.29
CA LYS A 58 5.77 -9.42 3.42
C LYS A 58 5.82 -8.06 4.11
N MET A 59 5.33 -8.00 5.34
CA MET A 59 5.37 -6.82 6.21
C MET A 59 6.79 -6.26 6.37
N ALA A 60 7.77 -7.14 6.62
CA ALA A 60 9.16 -6.75 6.77
C ALA A 60 9.75 -6.18 5.46
N MET A 61 9.39 -6.75 4.30
CA MET A 61 9.80 -6.22 3.00
C MET A 61 9.18 -4.85 2.72
N ASP A 62 7.89 -4.67 3.01
CA ASP A 62 7.21 -3.39 2.86
C ASP A 62 7.86 -2.32 3.74
N ALA A 63 8.13 -2.64 5.02
CA ALA A 63 8.83 -1.74 5.93
C ALA A 63 10.24 -1.40 5.43
N PHE A 64 10.99 -2.39 4.94
CA PHE A 64 12.33 -2.19 4.40
C PHE A 64 12.32 -1.26 3.17
N PHE A 65 11.43 -1.51 2.21
CA PHE A 65 11.32 -0.71 1.00
C PHE A 65 10.87 0.73 1.33
N MET A 66 9.77 0.87 2.07
CA MET A 66 9.17 2.17 2.38
C MET A 66 10.11 3.06 3.21
N THR A 67 10.82 2.48 4.18
CA THR A 67 11.83 3.22 4.96
C THR A 67 12.95 3.71 4.06
N ARG A 68 13.49 2.84 3.20
CA ARG A 68 14.63 3.21 2.35
C ARG A 68 14.28 4.22 1.28
N ILE A 69 13.13 4.09 0.60
CA ILE A 69 12.75 5.02 -0.46
C ILE A 69 12.50 6.42 0.10
N LEU A 70 11.87 6.52 1.28
CA LEU A 70 11.63 7.80 1.94
C LEU A 70 12.93 8.41 2.47
N SER A 71 13.79 7.64 3.14
CA SER A 71 15.11 8.12 3.58
C SER A 71 16.05 8.50 2.43
N ALA A 72 15.91 7.87 1.26
CA ALA A 72 16.62 8.29 0.06
C ALA A 72 16.04 9.60 -0.50
N GLY A 73 14.71 9.73 -0.53
CA GLY A 73 14.02 10.95 -0.95
C GLY A 73 14.35 12.17 -0.09
N GLU A 74 14.52 12.00 1.22
CA GLU A 74 14.93 13.07 2.14
C GLU A 74 16.30 13.67 1.82
N LYS A 75 17.17 12.92 1.14
CA LYS A 75 18.50 13.38 0.73
C LYS A 75 18.48 14.13 -0.60
N LEU A 76 17.36 14.09 -1.33
CA LEU A 76 17.22 14.76 -2.62
C LEU A 76 16.73 16.20 -2.43
N PRO A 77 17.28 17.15 -3.20
CA PRO A 77 16.93 18.55 -3.06
C PRO A 77 15.57 18.89 -3.67
N GLY A 78 15.02 20.04 -3.27
CA GLY A 78 13.98 20.75 -4.01
C GLY A 78 12.71 19.95 -4.26
N SER A 79 12.26 19.96 -5.51
CA SER A 79 11.03 19.30 -5.97
C SER A 79 11.13 17.77 -5.95
N GLU A 80 12.32 17.20 -6.12
CA GLU A 80 12.51 15.74 -6.17
C GLU A 80 12.21 15.10 -4.82
N GLY A 81 12.87 15.58 -3.76
CA GLY A 81 12.63 15.07 -2.40
C GLY A 81 11.19 15.29 -1.96
N LYS A 82 10.60 16.46 -2.27
CA LYS A 82 9.19 16.76 -1.97
C LYS A 82 8.23 15.82 -2.71
N GLY A 83 8.50 15.53 -3.98
CA GLY A 83 7.69 14.62 -4.80
C GLY A 83 7.72 13.19 -4.29
N ILE A 84 8.92 12.67 -3.96
CA ILE A 84 9.07 11.33 -3.36
C ILE A 84 8.37 11.27 -2.01
N ARG A 85 8.60 12.25 -1.13
CA ARG A 85 7.95 12.32 0.19
C ARG A 85 6.43 12.36 0.06
N SER A 86 5.90 13.08 -0.92
CA SER A 86 4.45 13.16 -1.15
C SER A 86 3.86 11.83 -1.61
N ILE A 87 4.41 11.18 -2.64
CA ILE A 87 3.83 9.95 -3.18
C ILE A 87 4.05 8.76 -2.24
N PHE A 88 5.30 8.50 -1.84
CA PHE A 88 5.61 7.37 -0.97
C PHE A 88 5.15 7.61 0.46
N GLY A 89 5.08 8.86 0.92
CA GLY A 89 4.45 9.19 2.19
C GLY A 89 2.96 8.87 2.19
N THR A 90 2.25 9.27 1.12
CA THR A 90 0.85 8.87 0.92
C THR A 90 0.71 7.36 0.88
N ARG A 91 1.55 6.64 0.13
CA ARG A 91 1.54 5.17 0.10
C ARG A 91 1.74 4.56 1.48
N ALA A 92 2.67 5.08 2.29
CA ALA A 92 2.92 4.60 3.66
C ALA A 92 1.69 4.76 4.56
N ASP A 93 1.05 5.92 4.51
CA ASP A 93 -0.15 6.19 5.30
C ASP A 93 -1.33 5.29 4.89
N LEU A 94 -1.54 5.09 3.59
CA LEU A 94 -2.57 4.18 3.08
C LEU A 94 -2.31 2.74 3.52
N ILE A 95 -1.06 2.28 3.48
CA ILE A 95 -0.66 0.96 3.99
C ILE A 95 -0.97 0.84 5.49
N ASN A 96 -0.54 1.81 6.30
CA ASN A 96 -0.78 1.82 7.75
C ASN A 96 -2.26 1.79 8.09
N LEU A 97 -3.04 2.64 7.43
CA LEU A 97 -4.49 2.73 7.57
C LEU A 97 -5.17 1.40 7.24
N TYR A 98 -4.80 0.80 6.12
CA TYR A 98 -5.36 -0.48 5.68
C TYR A 98 -4.99 -1.62 6.62
N TRP A 99 -3.74 -1.68 7.07
CA TRP A 99 -3.27 -2.69 8.01
C TRP A 99 -3.98 -2.63 9.36
N ILE A 100 -4.17 -1.44 9.94
CA ILE A 100 -4.95 -1.28 11.18
C ILE A 100 -6.39 -1.73 10.97
N TYR A 101 -7.04 -1.25 9.91
CA TYR A 101 -8.43 -1.60 9.62
C TYR A 101 -8.62 -3.11 9.49
N ARG A 102 -7.77 -3.78 8.68
CA ARG A 102 -7.87 -5.22 8.47
C ARG A 102 -7.49 -6.03 9.70
N GLY A 103 -6.41 -5.62 10.40
CA GLY A 103 -5.97 -6.26 11.63
C GLY A 103 -7.09 -6.34 12.65
N ARG A 104 -7.76 -5.21 12.90
CA ARG A 104 -8.89 -5.11 13.83
C ARG A 104 -10.14 -5.83 13.32
N ARG A 105 -10.51 -5.65 12.04
CA ARG A 105 -11.79 -6.16 11.51
C ARG A 105 -11.78 -7.65 11.15
N PHE A 106 -10.73 -8.14 10.51
CA PHE A 106 -10.70 -9.49 9.91
C PHE A 106 -9.83 -10.47 10.68
N PHE A 107 -8.83 -9.99 11.42
CA PHE A 107 -7.87 -10.84 12.13
C PHE A 107 -7.99 -10.77 13.65
N ALA A 108 -9.01 -10.06 14.17
CA ALA A 108 -9.28 -9.90 15.60
C ALA A 108 -8.06 -9.44 16.42
N MET A 109 -7.14 -8.70 15.80
CA MET A 109 -5.94 -8.18 16.48
C MET A 109 -6.34 -7.24 17.61
N THR A 110 -5.60 -7.25 18.71
CA THR A 110 -5.75 -6.21 19.74
C THR A 110 -5.32 -4.86 19.17
N PRO A 111 -5.72 -3.73 19.79
CA PRO A 111 -5.23 -2.41 19.39
C PRO A 111 -3.70 -2.33 19.32
N GLU A 112 -3.01 -2.97 20.28
CA GLU A 112 -1.56 -3.02 20.37
C GLU A 112 -0.96 -3.80 19.20
N GLU A 113 -1.52 -4.98 18.89
CA GLU A 113 -1.08 -5.80 17.75
C GLU A 113 -1.27 -5.08 16.42
N ALA A 114 -2.44 -4.45 16.21
CA ALA A 114 -2.74 -3.70 15.00
C ALA A 114 -1.83 -2.48 14.82
N LEU A 115 -1.45 -1.81 15.92
CA LEU A 115 -0.52 -0.69 15.87
C LEU A 115 0.94 -1.17 15.66
N ALA A 116 1.31 -2.30 16.25
CA ALA A 116 2.66 -2.86 16.17
C ALA A 116 3.06 -3.30 14.75
N ILE A 117 2.10 -3.63 13.88
CA ILE A 117 2.38 -3.97 12.49
C ILE A 117 2.55 -2.74 11.59
N THR A 118 2.23 -1.52 12.03
CA THR A 118 2.38 -0.33 11.19
C THR A 118 3.82 -0.10 10.76
N LEU A 119 4.00 0.46 9.57
CA LEU A 119 5.29 0.89 9.04
C LEU A 119 5.96 1.88 10.02
N PRO A 120 7.29 1.87 10.12
CA PRO A 120 8.04 2.82 10.94
C PRO A 120 8.03 4.26 10.35
N VAL A 121 7.49 4.43 9.14
CA VAL A 121 7.43 5.69 8.39
C VAL A 121 5.98 6.15 8.20
N ARG A 122 5.79 7.48 8.20
CA ARG A 122 4.49 8.16 8.20
C ARG A 122 4.59 9.48 7.44
N TYR A 123 3.47 9.99 6.98
CA TYR A 123 3.41 11.27 6.26
C TYR A 123 2.42 12.26 6.88
N THR A 124 1.14 12.10 6.58
CA THR A 124 0.03 12.89 7.10
C THR A 124 -0.59 12.23 8.34
N LEU A 125 -0.69 10.90 8.38
CA LEU A 125 -1.17 10.16 9.55
C LEU A 125 -0.05 9.96 10.56
N ASN A 126 0.04 10.86 11.54
CA ASN A 126 0.99 10.72 12.64
C ASN A 126 0.65 9.53 13.56
N PHE A 127 1.57 9.21 14.47
CA PHE A 127 1.40 8.06 15.38
C PHE A 127 0.12 8.16 16.23
N GLU A 128 -0.21 9.32 16.78
CA GLU A 128 -1.42 9.51 17.59
C GLU A 128 -2.71 9.31 16.78
N THR A 129 -2.69 9.69 15.50
CA THR A 129 -3.82 9.46 14.58
C THR A 129 -3.99 7.97 14.30
N LEU A 130 -2.90 7.25 14.01
CA LEU A 130 -2.96 5.80 13.82
C LEU A 130 -3.38 5.08 15.12
N ARG A 131 -2.89 5.55 16.26
CA ARG A 131 -3.25 5.04 17.58
C ARG A 131 -4.74 5.23 17.86
N SER A 132 -5.32 6.39 17.54
CA SER A 132 -6.76 6.62 17.76
C SER A 132 -7.61 5.65 16.94
N PHE A 133 -7.19 5.29 15.73
CA PHE A 133 -7.87 4.28 14.92
C PHE A 133 -7.77 2.88 15.55
N ALA A 134 -6.56 2.45 15.93
CA ALA A 134 -6.34 1.12 16.49
C ALA A 134 -7.09 0.91 17.82
N PHE A 135 -7.12 1.94 18.68
CA PHE A 135 -7.74 1.93 20.00
C PHE A 135 -9.23 2.34 20.00
N ALA A 136 -9.83 2.53 18.83
CA ALA A 136 -11.26 2.74 18.74
C ALA A 136 -12.03 1.56 19.39
N PRO A 137 -13.12 1.84 20.13
CA PRO A 137 -13.84 0.83 20.91
C PRO A 137 -14.46 -0.26 20.04
N ASP A 138 -14.86 0.09 18.81
CA ASP A 138 -15.45 -0.81 17.84
C ASP A 138 -15.13 -0.36 16.39
N ILE A 139 -15.43 -1.23 15.42
CA ILE A 139 -15.18 -0.94 14.00
C ILE A 139 -15.98 0.29 13.51
N PRO A 140 -17.27 0.46 13.84
CA PRO A 140 -17.99 1.69 13.51
C PRO A 140 -17.33 2.98 14.02
N ALA A 141 -16.82 3.00 15.25
CA ALA A 141 -16.10 4.13 15.83
C ALA A 141 -14.78 4.38 15.11
N MET A 142 -14.04 3.31 14.79
CA MET A 142 -12.82 3.41 13.99
C MET A 142 -13.12 4.05 12.62
N LEU A 143 -14.19 3.61 11.95
CA LEU A 143 -14.57 4.14 10.64
C LEU A 143 -14.94 5.63 10.69
N ARG A 144 -15.64 6.09 11.74
CA ARG A 144 -15.92 7.52 11.94
C ARG A 144 -14.64 8.35 12.07
N LEU A 145 -13.68 7.89 12.88
CA LEU A 145 -12.38 8.54 13.02
C LEU A 145 -11.60 8.56 11.69
N ILE A 146 -11.64 7.46 10.93
CA ILE A 146 -10.99 7.38 9.63
C ILE A 146 -11.65 8.33 8.63
N GLN A 147 -12.98 8.48 8.65
CA GLN A 147 -13.70 9.39 7.76
C GLN A 147 -13.32 10.86 7.97
N GLU A 148 -12.90 11.24 9.18
CA GLU A 148 -12.42 12.58 9.50
C GLU A 148 -10.99 12.85 9.00
N CYS A 149 -10.23 11.80 8.67
CA CYS A 149 -8.86 11.96 8.19
C CYS A 149 -8.80 12.28 6.68
N PRO A 150 -7.66 12.78 6.16
CA PRO A 150 -7.51 13.12 4.74
C PRO A 150 -7.74 11.98 3.75
N TYR A 151 -7.76 10.74 4.23
CA TYR A 151 -8.00 9.53 3.42
C TYR A 151 -9.39 8.91 3.64
N GLY A 152 -10.27 9.57 4.40
CA GLY A 152 -11.61 9.09 4.76
C GLY A 152 -12.50 8.75 3.56
N ALA A 153 -12.31 9.46 2.44
CA ALA A 153 -13.01 9.18 1.18
C ALA A 153 -12.75 7.78 0.61
N ALA A 154 -11.75 7.04 1.09
CA ALA A 154 -11.58 5.64 0.69
C ALA A 154 -12.64 4.70 1.28
N PHE A 155 -13.24 5.10 2.41
CA PHE A 155 -14.21 4.33 3.18
C PHE A 155 -15.66 4.74 2.88
N THR A 156 -15.89 5.42 1.76
CA THR A 156 -17.22 5.76 1.27
C THR A 156 -17.51 5.00 -0.02
N THR A 157 -18.78 4.64 -0.25
CA THR A 157 -19.22 4.02 -1.51
C THR A 157 -19.43 5.08 -2.59
N ALA A 158 -19.50 4.66 -3.86
CA ALA A 158 -19.75 5.54 -5.00
C ALA A 158 -21.09 6.31 -4.91
N LEU A 159 -22.03 5.86 -4.07
CA LEU A 159 -23.32 6.52 -3.82
C LEU A 159 -23.26 7.60 -2.72
N GLY A 160 -22.07 7.86 -2.16
CA GLY A 160 -21.93 8.80 -1.03
C GLY A 160 -22.50 8.26 0.28
N GLU A 161 -23.01 7.02 0.27
CA GLU A 161 -23.48 6.36 1.47
C GLU A 161 -22.27 5.84 2.27
N SER A 162 -22.15 6.34 3.50
CA SER A 162 -21.29 5.80 4.54
C SER A 162 -21.87 4.46 5.02
N THR A 163 -21.84 3.44 4.17
CA THR A 163 -22.17 2.09 4.61
C THR A 163 -20.99 1.55 5.40
N LEU A 164 -21.26 0.94 6.56
CA LEU A 164 -20.28 0.22 7.38
C LEU A 164 -19.62 -0.98 6.65
N GLU A 165 -20.02 -1.24 5.41
CA GLU A 165 -19.68 -2.42 4.60
C GLU A 165 -19.26 -2.02 3.17
N VAL A 166 -18.26 -1.15 3.03
CA VAL A 166 -17.48 -1.14 1.78
C VAL A 166 -16.80 -2.51 1.68
N SER A 167 -17.06 -3.27 0.61
CA SER A 167 -16.37 -4.55 0.40
C SER A 167 -14.85 -4.33 0.40
N GLU A 168 -14.07 -5.29 0.93
CA GLU A 168 -12.61 -5.15 1.01
C GLU A 168 -11.98 -4.81 -0.34
N ILE A 169 -12.51 -5.41 -1.42
CA ILE A 169 -12.09 -5.13 -2.79
C ILE A 169 -12.30 -3.65 -3.14
N ILE A 170 -13.49 -3.09 -2.90
CA ILE A 170 -13.79 -1.69 -3.21
C ILE A 170 -12.92 -0.75 -2.37
N LEU A 171 -12.71 -1.07 -1.09
CA LEU A 171 -11.84 -0.29 -0.21
C LEU A 171 -10.40 -0.26 -0.75
N GLU A 172 -9.84 -1.41 -1.10
CA GLU A 172 -8.49 -1.51 -1.66
C GLU A 172 -8.35 -0.67 -2.94
N HIS A 173 -9.33 -0.75 -3.84
CA HIS A 173 -9.35 0.06 -5.07
C HIS A 173 -9.48 1.56 -4.79
N ASN A 174 -10.29 1.96 -3.81
CA ASN A 174 -10.39 3.35 -3.40
C ASN A 174 -9.06 3.89 -2.84
N LEU A 175 -8.35 3.09 -2.03
CA LEU A 175 -7.01 3.45 -1.53
C LEU A 175 -6.03 3.60 -2.70
N TYR A 176 -6.05 2.67 -3.68
CA TYR A 176 -5.26 2.82 -4.90
C TYR A 176 -5.63 4.06 -5.70
N ARG A 177 -6.91 4.48 -5.73
CA ARG A 177 -7.34 5.69 -6.42
C ARG A 177 -6.78 6.95 -5.75
N ILE A 178 -6.65 6.97 -4.41
CA ILE A 178 -5.95 8.05 -3.71
C ILE A 178 -4.47 8.09 -4.13
N LEU A 179 -3.80 6.94 -4.16
CA LEU A 179 -2.41 6.85 -4.61
C LEU A 179 -2.25 7.28 -6.08
N TRP A 180 -3.17 6.87 -6.95
CA TRP A 180 -3.22 7.27 -8.35
C TRP A 180 -3.33 8.78 -8.51
N ARG A 181 -4.19 9.45 -7.73
CA ARG A 181 -4.32 10.92 -7.74
C ARG A 181 -3.03 11.60 -7.29
N ALA A 182 -2.40 11.10 -6.23
CA ALA A 182 -1.12 11.62 -5.74
C ALA A 182 -0.01 11.47 -6.80
N ALA A 183 0.11 10.30 -7.43
CA ALA A 183 1.08 10.05 -8.50
C ALA A 183 0.79 10.91 -9.74
N THR A 184 -0.47 11.03 -10.16
CA THR A 184 -0.88 11.86 -11.32
C THR A 184 -0.53 13.32 -11.10
N LYS A 185 -0.77 13.88 -9.91
CA LYS A 185 -0.41 15.26 -9.58
C LYS A 185 1.09 15.52 -9.74
N ILE A 186 1.93 14.59 -9.30
CA ILE A 186 3.39 14.72 -9.45
C ILE A 186 3.81 14.54 -10.91
N PHE A 187 3.27 13.54 -11.60
CA PHE A 187 3.57 13.29 -13.01
C PHE A 187 3.19 14.49 -13.89
N ALA A 188 2.05 15.13 -13.62
CA ALA A 188 1.55 16.31 -14.31
C ALA A 188 2.14 17.65 -13.80
N SER A 189 3.09 17.63 -12.84
CA SER A 189 3.61 18.85 -12.21
C SER A 189 4.46 19.74 -13.14
N GLY A 190 4.86 19.24 -14.32
CA GLY A 190 5.77 19.93 -15.24
C GLY A 190 7.21 20.04 -14.75
N THR A 191 7.53 19.47 -13.58
CA THR A 191 8.90 19.42 -13.06
C THR A 191 9.68 18.26 -13.67
N SER A 192 11.01 18.35 -13.69
CA SER A 192 11.89 17.23 -14.08
C SER A 192 12.58 16.66 -12.85
N GLY A 193 12.79 15.35 -12.82
CA GLY A 193 13.49 14.67 -11.73
C GLY A 193 13.02 13.23 -11.51
N VAL A 194 13.68 12.52 -10.59
CA VAL A 194 13.41 11.09 -10.34
C VAL A 194 12.01 10.85 -9.77
N HIS A 195 11.43 11.83 -9.06
CA HIS A 195 10.07 11.76 -8.53
C HIS A 195 9.00 11.62 -9.62
N VAL A 196 9.21 12.23 -10.79
CA VAL A 196 8.29 12.10 -11.94
C VAL A 196 8.40 10.71 -12.56
N VAL A 197 9.60 10.16 -12.69
CA VAL A 197 9.82 8.80 -13.16
C VAL A 197 9.17 7.80 -12.20
N LEU A 198 9.36 7.97 -10.89
CA LEU A 198 8.73 7.12 -9.88
C LEU A 198 7.21 7.24 -9.88
N ALA A 199 6.67 8.45 -10.08
CA ALA A 199 5.23 8.66 -10.25
C ALA A 199 4.70 7.87 -11.45
N TYR A 200 5.39 7.93 -12.60
CA TYR A 200 5.04 7.15 -13.79
C TYR A 200 5.05 5.64 -13.52
N LEU A 201 6.08 5.13 -12.86
CA LEU A 201 6.16 3.70 -12.52
C LEU A 201 5.01 3.25 -11.62
N ILE A 202 4.60 4.08 -10.66
CA ILE A 202 3.43 3.82 -9.81
C ILE A 202 2.15 3.83 -10.66
N LEU A 203 1.98 4.79 -11.58
CA LEU A 203 0.81 4.79 -12.48
C LEU A 203 0.74 3.51 -13.32
N ARG A 204 1.88 2.98 -13.79
CA ARG A 204 1.95 1.72 -14.52
C ARG A 204 1.67 0.51 -13.63
N GLU A 205 2.17 0.49 -12.38
CA GLU A 205 1.83 -0.52 -11.38
C GLU A 205 0.31 -0.60 -11.17
N LEU A 206 -0.35 0.56 -11.05
CA LEU A 206 -1.80 0.65 -10.85
C LEU A 206 -2.59 0.27 -12.11
N GLU A 207 -2.12 0.63 -13.30
CA GLU A 207 -2.75 0.21 -14.57
C GLU A 207 -2.69 -1.31 -14.76
N VAL A 208 -1.57 -1.95 -14.39
CA VAL A 208 -1.47 -3.42 -14.42
C VAL A 208 -2.50 -4.06 -13.47
N LYS A 209 -2.77 -3.45 -12.31
CA LYS A 209 -3.84 -3.92 -11.40
C LYS A 209 -5.22 -3.82 -12.06
N ASP A 210 -5.52 -2.71 -12.75
CA ASP A 210 -6.77 -2.57 -13.50
C ASP A 210 -6.90 -3.64 -14.60
N LEU A 211 -5.81 -3.99 -15.28
CA LEU A 211 -5.83 -5.08 -16.27
C LEU A 211 -6.16 -6.44 -15.64
N PHE A 212 -5.60 -6.74 -14.46
CA PHE A 212 -5.98 -7.96 -13.72
C PHE A 212 -7.47 -7.95 -13.35
N THR A 213 -7.99 -6.82 -12.85
CA THR A 213 -9.41 -6.67 -12.52
C THR A 213 -10.29 -6.89 -13.75
N ILE A 214 -9.94 -6.31 -14.90
CA ILE A 214 -10.68 -6.51 -16.16
C ILE A 214 -10.69 -7.98 -16.60
N ILE A 215 -9.55 -8.67 -16.49
CA ILE A 215 -9.45 -10.09 -16.86
C ILE A 215 -10.34 -10.95 -15.96
N GLU A 216 -10.31 -10.72 -14.64
CA GLU A 216 -11.15 -11.46 -13.69
C GLU A 216 -12.65 -11.11 -13.87
N ASP A 217 -12.99 -9.85 -14.15
CA ASP A 217 -14.38 -9.44 -14.43
C ASP A 217 -14.95 -10.18 -15.64
N ILE A 218 -14.16 -10.31 -16.71
CA ILE A 218 -14.52 -11.11 -17.90
C ILE A 218 -14.65 -12.59 -17.54
N ARG A 219 -13.72 -13.13 -16.76
CA ARG A 219 -13.69 -14.55 -16.37
C ARG A 219 -14.93 -14.97 -15.57
N TYR A 220 -15.45 -14.10 -14.71
CA TYR A 220 -16.64 -14.36 -13.89
C TYR A 220 -17.93 -13.76 -14.45
N ASP A 221 -17.91 -13.26 -15.69
CA ASP A 221 -19.07 -12.70 -16.39
C ASP A 221 -19.79 -11.56 -15.61
N TYR A 222 -19.01 -10.67 -15.00
CA TYR A 222 -19.55 -9.47 -14.35
C TYR A 222 -20.15 -8.50 -15.38
N ASP A 223 -21.27 -7.87 -15.03
CA ASP A 223 -21.84 -6.79 -15.85
C ASP A 223 -20.84 -5.62 -15.97
N LYS A 224 -20.70 -5.09 -17.19
CA LYS A 224 -19.76 -4.02 -17.55
C LYS A 224 -19.94 -2.75 -16.70
N LYS A 225 -21.16 -2.46 -16.23
CA LYS A 225 -21.39 -1.31 -15.35
C LYS A 225 -20.75 -1.53 -13.98
N ARG A 226 -20.88 -2.73 -13.44
CA ARG A 226 -20.32 -3.13 -12.14
C ARG A 226 -18.80 -3.30 -12.20
N ALA A 227 -18.29 -3.88 -13.29
CA ALA A 227 -16.85 -3.98 -13.57
C ALA A 227 -16.12 -2.63 -13.47
N ARG A 228 -16.75 -1.55 -13.97
CA ARG A 228 -16.18 -0.19 -13.91
C ARG A 228 -16.04 0.36 -12.49
N GLU A 229 -16.84 -0.11 -11.55
CA GLU A 229 -16.75 0.32 -10.15
C GLU A 229 -15.48 -0.22 -9.48
N PHE A 230 -14.96 -1.34 -9.98
CA PHE A 230 -13.73 -1.97 -9.51
C PHE A 230 -12.47 -1.41 -10.20
N LEU A 231 -12.56 -0.41 -11.07
CA LEU A 231 -11.36 0.18 -11.67
C LEU A 231 -10.76 1.27 -10.78
N ILE A 232 -9.45 1.24 -10.61
CA ILE A 232 -8.65 2.28 -9.95
C ILE A 232 -8.76 3.56 -10.77
N HIS A 233 -8.50 3.45 -12.09
CA HIS A 233 -8.62 4.57 -13.01
C HIS A 233 -10.11 4.94 -13.18
N PRO A 234 -10.51 6.17 -12.82
CA PRO A 234 -11.88 6.60 -13.09
C PRO A 234 -12.06 6.65 -14.61
N GLY A 235 -13.03 5.91 -15.16
CA GLY A 235 -13.38 6.06 -16.58
C GLY A 235 -13.64 7.54 -16.90
N ALA A 236 -13.39 7.96 -18.14
CA ALA A 236 -13.42 9.38 -18.58
C ALA A 236 -14.66 10.20 -18.15
N ASN A 237 -15.78 9.55 -17.79
CA ASN A 237 -17.02 10.19 -17.37
C ASN A 237 -17.17 10.42 -15.85
N ALA A 238 -16.23 9.95 -15.00
CA ALA A 238 -16.30 10.18 -13.56
C ALA A 238 -15.84 11.59 -13.14
N PHE A 239 -15.15 12.33 -14.02
CA PHE A 239 -14.58 13.65 -13.74
C PHE A 239 -15.54 14.82 -14.03
N THR A 240 -16.68 14.59 -14.69
CA THR A 240 -17.58 15.70 -15.07
C THR A 240 -18.45 16.22 -13.93
N ALA A 241 -18.48 15.55 -12.77
CA ALA A 241 -19.42 15.89 -11.69
C ALA A 241 -18.80 16.56 -10.45
N GLY A 242 -17.47 16.58 -10.27
CA GLY A 242 -16.87 16.94 -8.97
C GLY A 242 -15.78 18.01 -8.94
N ASP A 243 -15.06 18.27 -10.05
CA ASP A 243 -13.83 19.09 -9.99
C ASP A 243 -14.05 20.60 -10.23
N ARG A 244 -15.28 21.08 -10.12
CA ARG A 244 -15.55 22.53 -10.02
C ARG A 244 -15.54 22.96 -8.56
N GLY A 245 -14.34 23.11 -8.00
CA GLY A 245 -14.11 23.95 -6.84
C GLY A 245 -13.47 23.24 -5.66
N MET A 246 -12.16 23.11 -5.69
CA MET A 246 -11.34 23.12 -4.47
C MET A 246 -9.96 23.69 -4.83
N SER A 247 -9.89 25.02 -4.83
CA SER A 247 -8.62 25.75 -4.80
C SER A 247 -8.04 25.60 -3.40
N TRP A 248 -6.92 24.89 -3.28
CA TRP A 248 -6.09 24.96 -2.09
C TRP A 248 -4.96 25.94 -2.38
N GLN A 249 -5.10 27.16 -1.86
CA GLN A 249 -3.97 28.09 -1.69
C GLN A 249 -2.92 27.49 -0.75
#